data_AF-A0A3D1BU17-F1
#
_entry.id   AF-A0A3D1BU17-F1
#
_cell.length_a   1.000
_cell.length_b   1.000
_cell.length_c   1.000
_cell.angle_alpha   90.00
_cell.angle_beta   90.00
_cell.angle_gamma   90.00
#
_symmetry.space_group_name_H-M   'P 1'
#
loop_
_entity.id
_entity.type
_entity.pdbx_description
1 polymer ?
#
loop_
_entity_poly.entity_id
_entity_poly.type
_entity_poly.pdbx_seq_one_letter_code
_entity_poly.pdbx_strand_id
1 'polypeptide(L)'
;MLSSTCKYGIRAIVYIAGNSRYGEMIGIKRVSENLNLPMPFLAKILQQLVKKKILISSKGPHGGFSIYQEPGEIYIIDVVKAIDGDDVFHRCVLRNDNCISIEKKGQKCILHDDYVKARDQIEKLFESKTVEDLVKTSRKSNNSLQ
;
A
#
# COMPACT_ATOMS: atom_id res chain seq x y z
N MET A 1 6.47 6.57 -9.18
CA MET A 1 7.00 6.17 -7.85
C MET A 1 5.91 6.31 -6.80
N LEU A 2 5.97 5.48 -5.75
CA LEU A 2 4.99 5.47 -4.66
C LEU A 2 5.10 6.73 -3.79
N SER A 3 3.96 7.30 -3.41
CA SER A 3 3.87 8.41 -2.48
C SER A 3 4.29 7.99 -1.07
N SER A 4 4.67 8.96 -0.24
CA SER A 4 4.90 8.71 1.20
C SER A 4 3.64 8.13 1.86
N THR A 5 2.46 8.61 1.48
CA THR A 5 1.16 8.11 1.95
C THR A 5 1.01 6.61 1.67
N CYS A 6 1.35 6.15 0.47
CA CYS A 6 1.29 4.73 0.10
C CYS A 6 2.28 3.90 0.91
N LYS A 7 3.52 4.37 1.08
CA LYS A 7 4.54 3.68 1.89
C LYS A 7 4.06 3.48 3.33
N TYR A 8 3.46 4.51 3.94
CA TYR A 8 2.92 4.42 5.29
C TYR A 8 1.65 3.56 5.35
N GLY A 9 0.82 3.55 4.31
CA GLY A 9 -0.32 2.64 4.20
C GLY A 9 0.09 1.17 4.20
N ILE A 10 1.12 0.82 3.42
CA ILE A 10 1.68 -0.55 3.40
C ILE A 10 2.24 -0.92 4.78
N ARG A 11 2.99 -0.02 5.44
CA ARG A 11 3.49 -0.26 6.80
C ARG A 11 2.34 -0.49 7.80
N ALA A 12 1.26 0.29 7.69
CA ALA A 12 0.12 0.18 8.57
C ALA A 12 -0.68 -1.11 8.39
N ILE A 13 -0.95 -1.52 7.15
CA ILE A 13 -1.66 -2.77 6.90
C ILE A 13 -0.84 -4.00 7.33
N VAL A 14 0.47 -4.00 7.10
CA VAL A 14 1.36 -5.07 7.56
C VAL A 14 1.41 -5.12 9.09
N TYR A 15 1.46 -3.96 9.75
CA TYR A 15 1.41 -3.90 11.21
C TYR A 15 0.09 -4.47 11.74
N ILE A 16 -1.05 -4.06 11.17
CA ILE A 16 -2.37 -4.54 11.59
C ILE A 16 -2.49 -6.05 11.37
N ALA A 17 -2.15 -6.53 10.17
CA ALA A 17 -2.17 -7.95 9.83
C ALA A 17 -1.28 -8.81 10.73
N GLY A 18 -0.12 -8.28 11.12
CA GLY A 18 0.86 -9.01 11.91
C GLY A 18 0.56 -9.07 13.41
N ASN A 19 -0.28 -8.18 13.93
CA ASN A 19 -0.48 -7.95 15.37
C ASN A 19 -1.92 -8.13 15.86
N SER A 20 -2.85 -8.59 15.04
CA SER A 20 -4.20 -8.97 15.45
C SER A 20 -4.64 -10.27 14.80
N ARG A 21 -5.57 -10.97 15.45
CA ARG A 21 -6.30 -12.07 14.81
C ARG A 21 -7.26 -11.51 13.76
N TYR A 22 -7.68 -12.35 12.81
CA TYR A 22 -8.70 -11.96 11.84
C TYR A 22 -9.99 -11.54 12.58
N GLY A 23 -10.54 -10.38 12.24
CA GLY A 23 -11.71 -9.78 12.89
C GLY A 23 -11.43 -9.01 14.18
N GLU A 24 -10.23 -9.13 14.78
CA GLU A 24 -9.85 -8.36 15.96
C GLU A 24 -9.47 -6.92 15.57
N MET A 25 -9.96 -5.94 16.33
CA MET A 25 -9.75 -4.51 16.05
C MET A 25 -8.49 -4.00 16.74
N ILE A 26 -7.64 -3.27 16.00
CA ILE A 26 -6.51 -2.53 16.55
C ILE A 26 -6.83 -1.04 16.61
N GLY A 27 -6.76 -0.47 17.80
CA GLY A 27 -6.93 0.96 18.00
C GLY A 27 -5.86 1.79 17.25
N ILE A 28 -6.28 2.88 16.61
CA ILE A 28 -5.40 3.74 15.81
C ILE A 28 -4.22 4.31 16.61
N LYS A 29 -4.41 4.57 17.90
CA LYS A 29 -3.37 5.06 18.80
C LYS A 29 -2.18 4.08 18.85
N ARG A 30 -2.46 2.79 19.00
CA ARG A 30 -1.44 1.72 19.01
C ARG A 30 -0.68 1.67 17.69
N VAL A 31 -1.38 1.74 16.55
CA VAL A 31 -0.73 1.74 15.23
C VAL A 31 0.13 2.99 15.03
N SER A 32 -0.36 4.15 15.45
CA SER A 32 0.35 5.44 15.38
C SER A 32 1.64 5.44 16.19
N GLU A 33 1.59 4.96 17.43
CA GLU A 33 2.75 4.83 18.32
C GLU A 33 3.80 3.87 17.75
N ASN A 34 3.38 2.70 17.25
CA ASN A 34 4.31 1.70 16.72
C ASN A 34 4.96 2.11 15.39
N LEU A 35 4.29 2.93 14.59
CA LEU A 35 4.82 3.40 13.32
C LEU A 35 5.50 4.76 13.42
N ASN A 36 5.44 5.41 14.59
CA ASN A 36 5.86 6.79 14.81
C ASN A 36 5.23 7.76 13.78
N LEU A 37 3.91 7.68 13.61
CA LEU A 37 3.15 8.49 12.65
C LEU A 37 2.05 9.30 13.34
N PRO A 38 1.83 10.57 12.97
CA PRO A 38 0.73 11.35 13.55
C PRO A 38 -0.64 10.70 13.31
N MET A 39 -1.43 10.53 14.39
CA MET A 39 -2.76 9.90 14.31
C MET A 39 -3.68 10.50 13.24
N PRO A 40 -3.81 11.84 13.07
CA PRO A 40 -4.71 12.39 12.06
C PRO A 40 -4.30 12.02 10.64
N PHE A 41 -3.00 11.91 10.39
CA PHE A 41 -2.46 11.51 9.09
C PHE A 41 -2.73 10.03 8.84
N LEU A 42 -2.40 9.17 9.82
CA LEU A 42 -2.68 7.74 9.73
C LEU A 42 -4.17 7.45 9.57
N ALA A 43 -5.04 8.19 10.25
CA ALA A 43 -6.49 8.03 10.16
C ALA A 43 -6.97 8.22 8.71
N LYS A 44 -6.48 9.25 8.02
CA LYS A 44 -6.83 9.51 6.62
C LYS A 44 -6.41 8.35 5.71
N ILE A 45 -5.23 7.77 5.93
CA ILE A 45 -4.72 6.62 5.17
C ILE A 45 -5.61 5.40 5.40
N LEU A 46 -5.83 5.03 6.66
CA LEU A 46 -6.62 3.85 7.00
C LEU A 46 -8.07 3.98 6.51
N GLN A 47 -8.64 5.18 6.54
CA GLN A 47 -9.98 5.45 5.99
C GLN A 47 -10.04 5.31 4.45
N GLN A 48 -8.97 5.63 3.71
CA GLN A 48 -8.90 5.32 2.27
C GLN A 48 -8.95 3.81 2.02
N LEU A 49 -8.19 3.04 2.81
CA LEU A 49 -8.19 1.57 2.73
C LEU A 49 -9.54 0.96 3.13
N VAL A 50 -10.25 1.55 4.10
CA VAL A 50 -11.62 1.15 4.45
C VAL A 50 -12.58 1.35 3.29
N LYS A 51 -12.53 2.50 2.61
CA LYS A 51 -13.38 2.77 1.44
C LYS A 51 -13.18 1.77 0.30
N LYS A 52 -11.98 1.21 0.19
CA LYS A 52 -11.61 0.20 -0.80
C LYS A 52 -11.80 -1.24 -0.32
N LYS A 53 -12.45 -1.45 0.84
CA LYS A 53 -12.69 -2.77 1.45
C LYS A 53 -11.40 -3.58 1.67
N ILE A 54 -10.31 -2.90 1.98
CA ILE A 54 -9.05 -3.54 2.39
C ILE A 54 -9.03 -3.67 3.92
N LEU A 55 -9.55 -2.65 4.60
CA LEU A 55 -9.75 -2.64 6.04
C LEU A 55 -11.24 -2.49 6.38
N ILE A 56 -11.59 -2.87 7.61
CA ILE A 56 -12.81 -2.45 8.29
C ILE A 56 -12.46 -1.53 9.44
N SER A 57 -13.42 -0.70 9.84
CA SER A 57 -13.27 0.15 11.02
C SER A 57 -14.52 0.09 11.91
N SER A 58 -14.30 0.15 13.21
CA SER A 58 -15.37 0.25 14.21
C SER A 58 -15.10 1.39 15.17
N LYS A 59 -16.16 2.02 15.68
CA LYS A 59 -16.10 3.11 16.67
C LYS A 59 -16.36 2.55 18.07
N GLY A 60 -15.92 3.29 19.09
CA GLY A 60 -16.17 2.97 20.51
C GLY A 60 -14.90 2.55 21.26
N PRO A 61 -15.03 2.17 22.55
CA PRO A 61 -13.89 1.84 23.43
C PRO A 61 -13.02 0.68 22.93
N HIS A 62 -13.63 -0.27 22.22
CA HIS A 62 -12.97 -1.41 21.55
C HIS A 62 -12.92 -1.24 20.02
N GLY A 63 -13.10 0.00 19.55
CA GLY A 63 -13.03 0.34 18.14
C GLY A 63 -11.60 0.34 17.62
N GLY A 64 -11.45 0.54 16.31
CA GLY A 64 -10.16 0.47 15.65
C GLY A 64 -10.29 0.05 14.20
N PHE A 65 -9.23 -0.56 13.69
CA PHE A 65 -9.14 -1.08 12.34
C PHE A 65 -8.79 -2.56 12.36
N SER A 66 -9.39 -3.32 11.46
CA SER A 66 -9.06 -4.72 11.20
C SER A 66 -9.05 -4.97 9.70
N ILE A 67 -8.57 -6.13 9.29
CA ILE A 67 -8.48 -6.50 7.88
C ILE A 67 -9.85 -6.99 7.39
N TYR A 68 -10.23 -6.57 6.19
CA TYR A 68 -11.54 -6.92 5.61
C TYR A 68 -11.63 -8.40 5.24
N GLN A 69 -10.58 -8.96 4.64
CA GLN A 69 -10.46 -10.36 4.23
C GLN A 69 -9.14 -10.97 4.71
N GLU A 70 -8.90 -12.26 4.45
CA GLU A 70 -7.67 -12.88 4.91
C GLU A 70 -6.42 -12.18 4.31
N PRO A 71 -5.32 -12.01 5.06
CA PRO A 71 -4.14 -11.31 4.56
C PRO A 71 -3.53 -11.94 3.31
N GLY A 72 -3.75 -13.25 3.08
CA GLY A 72 -3.30 -13.96 1.89
C GLY A 72 -4.11 -13.64 0.63
N GLU A 73 -5.29 -13.03 0.79
CA GLU A 73 -6.17 -12.62 -0.32
C GLU A 73 -6.05 -11.12 -0.65
N ILE A 74 -5.21 -10.37 0.07
CA ILE A 74 -5.01 -8.94 -0.18
C ILE A 74 -3.66 -8.76 -0.84
N TYR A 75 -3.66 -8.36 -2.11
CA TYR A 75 -2.44 -8.07 -2.84
C TYR A 75 -1.93 -6.66 -2.55
N ILE A 76 -0.61 -6.47 -2.55
CA ILE A 76 -0.03 -5.15 -2.28
C ILE A 76 -0.36 -4.18 -3.41
N ILE A 77 -0.54 -4.65 -4.65
CA ILE A 77 -1.02 -3.82 -5.76
C ILE A 77 -2.36 -3.14 -5.44
N ASP A 78 -3.28 -3.81 -4.73
CA ASP A 78 -4.58 -3.24 -4.37
C ASP A 78 -4.43 -2.13 -3.33
N VAL A 79 -3.54 -2.31 -2.37
CA VAL A 79 -3.18 -1.28 -1.38
C VAL A 79 -2.58 -0.05 -2.07
N VAL A 80 -1.69 -0.29 -3.04
CA VAL A 80 -1.06 0.77 -3.84
C VAL A 80 -2.09 1.54 -4.65
N LYS A 81 -2.94 0.84 -5.42
CA LYS A 81 -4.00 1.45 -6.24
C LYS A 81 -5.04 2.18 -5.39
N ALA A 82 -5.35 1.66 -4.20
CA ALA A 82 -6.27 2.28 -3.25
C ALA A 82 -5.81 3.68 -2.78
N ILE A 83 -4.50 3.92 -2.70
CA ILE A 83 -3.92 5.16 -2.18
C ILE A 83 -3.42 6.09 -3.31
N ASP A 84 -2.63 5.55 -4.24
CA ASP A 84 -1.93 6.34 -5.28
C ASP A 84 -2.65 6.37 -6.64
N GLY A 85 -3.75 5.61 -6.75
CA GLY A 85 -4.57 5.47 -7.95
C GLY A 85 -4.08 4.40 -8.92
N ASP A 86 -4.93 4.05 -9.89
CA ASP A 86 -4.69 2.98 -10.85
C ASP A 86 -3.53 3.28 -11.81
N ASP A 87 -3.26 4.56 -12.09
CA ASP A 87 -2.22 5.00 -13.01
C ASP A 87 -0.81 5.10 -12.39
N VAL A 88 -0.61 4.73 -11.12
CA VAL A 88 0.67 4.93 -10.40
C VAL A 88 1.88 4.30 -11.10
N PHE A 89 1.70 3.14 -11.73
CA PHE A 89 2.70 2.46 -12.54
C PHE A 89 2.65 2.83 -14.02
N HIS A 90 1.80 3.76 -14.44
CA HIS A 90 1.72 4.19 -15.84
C HIS A 90 2.02 5.67 -16.04
N ARG A 91 2.26 6.43 -14.96
CA ARG A 91 2.76 7.81 -15.05
C ARG A 91 4.14 7.88 -15.72
N CYS A 92 4.34 8.90 -16.56
CA CYS A 92 5.62 9.17 -17.19
C CYS A 92 6.63 9.73 -16.18
N VAL A 93 7.90 9.32 -16.31
CA VAL A 93 8.98 9.79 -15.44
C VAL A 93 9.45 11.21 -15.78
N LEU A 94 9.24 11.67 -17.02
CA LEU A 94 9.70 12.98 -17.49
C LEU A 94 8.57 13.99 -17.71
N ARG A 95 7.30 13.57 -17.65
CA ARG A 95 6.14 14.41 -17.93
C ARG A 95 5.03 14.11 -16.94
N ASN A 96 4.18 15.10 -16.70
CA ASN A 96 2.98 14.92 -15.89
C ASN A 96 1.80 14.35 -16.73
N ASP A 97 2.05 13.25 -17.45
CA ASP A 97 1.08 12.54 -18.30
C ASP A 97 1.34 11.02 -18.19
N ASN A 98 0.45 10.18 -18.73
CA ASN A 98 0.58 8.73 -18.76
C ASN A 98 1.51 8.28 -19.91
N CYS A 99 2.45 7.38 -19.65
CA CYS A 99 3.34 6.79 -20.65
C CYS A 99 2.59 6.14 -21.81
N ILE A 100 1.46 5.46 -21.53
CA ILE A 100 0.61 4.80 -22.52
C ILE A 100 0.03 5.85 -23.49
N SER A 101 -0.45 6.98 -22.95
CA SER A 101 -0.98 8.08 -23.76
C SER A 101 0.10 8.74 -24.62
N ILE A 102 1.29 8.92 -24.07
CA ILE A 102 2.45 9.48 -24.78
C ILE A 102 2.89 8.55 -25.93
N GLU A 103 2.94 7.24 -25.68
CA GLU A 103 3.29 6.23 -26.68
C GLU A 103 2.29 6.22 -27.85
N LYS A 104 0.98 6.23 -27.55
CA LYS A 104 -0.09 6.30 -28.56
C LYS A 104 0.00 7.55 -29.45
N LYS A 105 0.51 8.66 -28.90
CA LYS A 105 0.74 9.92 -29.65
C LYS A 105 2.06 9.92 -30.43
N GLY A 106 2.86 8.86 -30.37
CA GLY A 106 4.18 8.79 -31.00
C GLY A 106 5.23 9.68 -30.33
N GLN A 107 5.02 10.10 -29.09
CA GLN A 107 5.86 11.08 -28.39
C GLN A 107 6.78 10.44 -27.34
N LYS A 108 7.22 9.20 -27.58
CA LYS A 108 8.11 8.45 -26.69
C LYS A 108 9.30 9.32 -26.26
N CYS A 109 9.57 9.35 -24.97
CA CYS A 109 10.77 10.02 -24.48
C CYS A 109 12.01 9.13 -24.66
N ILE A 110 13.20 9.71 -24.54
CA ILE A 110 14.47 8.99 -24.74
C ILE A 110 14.67 7.80 -23.80
N LEU A 111 14.02 7.81 -22.64
CA LEU A 111 14.06 6.75 -21.64
C LEU A 111 12.87 5.79 -21.72
N HIS A 112 11.96 5.95 -22.68
CA HIS A 112 10.63 5.35 -22.63
C HIS A 112 10.67 3.81 -22.54
N ASP A 113 11.35 3.16 -23.48
CA ASP A 113 11.32 1.70 -23.58
C ASP A 113 12.02 1.04 -22.38
N ASP A 114 13.15 1.59 -21.91
CA ASP A 114 13.86 1.08 -20.72
C ASP A 114 13.07 1.33 -19.44
N TYR A 115 12.45 2.52 -19.31
CA TYR A 115 11.62 2.85 -18.16
C TYR A 115 10.40 1.95 -18.07
N VAL A 116 9.67 1.74 -19.18
CA VAL A 116 8.50 0.85 -19.23
C VAL A 116 8.88 -0.56 -18.81
N LYS A 117 9.96 -1.13 -19.34
CA LYS A 117 10.43 -2.47 -18.95
C LYS A 117 10.71 -2.58 -17.45
N ALA A 118 11.47 -1.65 -16.87
CA ALA A 118 11.82 -1.68 -15.45
C ALA A 118 10.58 -1.48 -14.55
N ARG A 119 9.71 -0.54 -14.93
CA ARG A 119 8.45 -0.24 -14.25
C ARG A 119 7.50 -1.44 -14.24
N ASP A 120 7.38 -2.17 -15.35
CA ASP A 120 6.52 -3.35 -15.44
C ASP A 120 7.03 -4.50 -14.53
N GLN A 121 8.35 -4.62 -14.37
CA GLN A 121 8.93 -5.55 -13.40
C GLN A 121 8.57 -5.16 -11.96
N ILE A 122 8.61 -3.87 -11.65
CA ILE A 122 8.21 -3.36 -10.34
C ILE A 122 6.71 -3.60 -10.11
N GLU A 123 5.85 -3.31 -11.09
CA GLU A 123 4.41 -3.54 -10.99
C GLU A 123 4.09 -5.02 -10.71
N LYS A 124 4.71 -5.94 -11.46
CA LYS A 124 4.57 -7.39 -11.24
C LYS A 124 5.00 -7.84 -9.84
N LEU A 125 6.01 -7.19 -9.25
CA LEU A 125 6.38 -7.45 -7.86
C LEU A 125 5.24 -7.11 -6.90
N PHE A 126 4.55 -5.99 -7.11
CA PHE A 126 3.40 -5.60 -6.26
C PHE A 126 2.16 -6.48 -6.51
N GLU A 127 1.97 -6.95 -7.75
CA GLU A 127 0.89 -7.88 -8.12
C GLU A 127 1.10 -9.29 -7.55
N SER A 128 2.34 -9.72 -7.38
CA SER A 128 2.66 -11.08 -6.90
C SER A 128 2.78 -11.21 -5.38
N LYS A 129 2.72 -10.10 -4.64
CA LYS A 129 2.88 -10.10 -3.18
C LYS A 129 1.56 -9.84 -2.48
N THR A 130 1.31 -10.60 -1.42
CA THR A 130 0.18 -10.43 -0.53
C THR A 130 0.59 -9.74 0.77
N VAL A 131 -0.38 -9.24 1.54
CA VAL A 131 -0.12 -8.73 2.89
C VAL A 131 0.47 -9.82 3.77
N GLU A 132 0.02 -11.07 3.63
CA GLU A 132 0.57 -12.20 4.37
C GLU A 132 2.06 -12.43 4.08
N ASP A 133 2.47 -12.34 2.81
CA ASP A 133 3.88 -12.49 2.42
C ASP A 133 4.77 -11.46 3.12
N LEU A 134 4.28 -10.22 3.20
CA LEU A 134 5.01 -9.13 3.86
C LEU A 134 5.05 -9.32 5.38
N VAL A 135 3.98 -9.82 6.00
CA VAL A 135 3.96 -10.16 7.44
C VAL A 135 4.94 -11.31 7.74
N LYS A 136 4.96 -12.35 6.90
CA LYS A 136 5.90 -13.47 7.05
C LYS A 136 7.34 -13.00 6.91
N THR A 137 7.59 -12.09 5.97
CA THR A 137 8.92 -11.51 5.75
C THR A 137 9.35 -10.61 6.91
N SER A 138 8.47 -9.72 7.40
CA SER A 138 8.81 -8.81 8.51
C SER A 138 9.16 -9.57 9.80
N ARG A 139 8.47 -10.68 10.09
CA ARG A 139 8.79 -11.55 11.23
C ARG A 139 10.17 -12.20 11.11
N LYS A 140 10.60 -12.56 9.90
CA LYS A 140 11.95 -13.08 9.62
C LYS A 140 13.01 -11.98 9.68
N SER A 141 12.65 -10.76 9.29
CA SER A 141 13.53 -9.58 9.26
C SER A 141 13.56 -8.78 10.56
N ASN A 142 12.89 -9.22 11.64
CA ASN A 142 12.99 -8.62 12.99
C ASN A 142 14.40 -8.73 13.63
N ASN A 143 15.43 -8.97 12.81
CA ASN A 143 16.83 -8.72 13.11
C ASN A 143 17.38 -7.42 12.44
N SER A 144 16.54 -6.57 11.82
CA SER A 144 17.02 -5.43 11.01
C SER A 144 16.06 -4.23 10.82
N LEU A 145 14.87 -4.19 11.42
CA LEU A 145 13.90 -3.10 11.19
C LEU A 145 13.35 -2.50 12.50
N GLN A 146 14.24 -2.25 13.47
CA GLN A 146 14.06 -1.19 14.47
C GLN A 146 14.78 0.07 13.98
#